data_AF-A0AAE2JKR9-F1
#
_entry.id   AF-A0AAE2JKR9-F1
#
_cell.length_a   1.000
_cell.length_b   1.000
_cell.length_c   1.000
_cell.angle_alpha   90.00
_cell.angle_beta   90.00
_cell.angle_gamma   90.00
#
_symmetry.space_group_name_H-M   'P 1'
#
loop_
_entity.id
_entity.type
_entity.pdbx_description
1 polymer ?
#
loop_
_entity_poly.entity_id
_entity_poly.type
_entity_poly.pdbx_seq_one_letter_code
_entity_poly.pdbx_strand_id
1 'polypeptide(L)'
;MIKRYFDENWRWENYKVFFQVAFFRYLVMWFSIVPIFANMALDIPDKVTIFIGNQNVVINLSLPFHWQLLWLSSVSFVVALLWYYVRCPSFITKYNSYNDYYARSHDPRWLAWETQRMWGKITRSQQGKFVKVMLEKKFIKKLDRCASSNELEEPQKLHEQTVFYFLHKGAPYEFGVPFTEKDASENELIQRGVFYEVFARYTESNIKSRWCIFVLLLISLALFLLALVQHLIKGASYLLN
;
A
#
# COMPACT_ATOMS: atom_id res chain seq x y z
N MET A 1 -7.62 -23.15 -3.35
CA MET A 1 -8.50 -22.08 -3.86
C MET A 1 -8.60 -20.91 -2.88
N ILE A 2 -8.93 -21.13 -1.61
CA ILE A 2 -9.03 -20.10 -0.55
C ILE A 2 -7.73 -19.28 -0.37
N LYS A 3 -6.55 -19.94 -0.36
CA LYS A 3 -5.25 -19.25 -0.25
C LYS A 3 -4.98 -18.22 -1.36
N ARG A 4 -5.47 -18.48 -2.58
CA ARG A 4 -5.28 -17.61 -3.76
C ARG A 4 -6.20 -16.38 -3.72
N TYR A 5 -7.40 -16.54 -3.16
CA TYR A 5 -8.38 -15.44 -3.01
C TYR A 5 -7.99 -14.47 -1.88
N PHE A 6 -7.46 -14.98 -0.78
CA PHE A 6 -6.87 -14.14 0.27
C PHE A 6 -5.59 -13.42 -0.23
N ASP A 7 -4.76 -14.09 -1.04
CA ASP A 7 -3.59 -13.46 -1.66
C ASP A 7 -3.97 -12.31 -2.60
N GLU A 8 -5.06 -12.45 -3.37
CA GLU A 8 -5.53 -11.40 -4.28
C GLU A 8 -6.03 -10.17 -3.52
N ASN A 9 -6.79 -10.34 -2.44
CA ASN A 9 -7.33 -9.23 -1.65
C ASN A 9 -6.27 -8.49 -0.82
N TRP A 10 -5.16 -9.17 -0.47
CA TRP A 10 -4.11 -8.62 0.38
C TRP A 10 -2.99 -7.93 -0.40
N ARG A 11 -3.19 -7.65 -1.69
CA ARG A 11 -2.21 -6.95 -2.53
C ARG A 11 -2.11 -5.47 -2.14
N TRP A 12 -0.89 -4.92 -2.26
CA TRP A 12 -0.64 -3.49 -2.07
C TRP A 12 -1.56 -2.60 -2.92
N GLU A 13 -1.89 -3.05 -4.13
CA GLU A 13 -2.84 -2.40 -5.05
C GLU A 13 -4.23 -2.21 -4.44
N ASN A 14 -4.73 -3.19 -3.70
CA ASN A 14 -6.06 -3.09 -3.11
C ASN A 14 -6.08 -2.14 -1.93
N TYR A 15 -5.00 -2.09 -1.13
CA TYR A 15 -4.86 -1.07 -0.10
C TYR A 15 -4.89 0.33 -0.72
N LYS A 16 -4.22 0.54 -1.85
CA LYS A 16 -4.26 1.81 -2.59
C LYS A 16 -5.70 2.21 -2.93
N VAL A 17 -6.47 1.29 -3.51
CA VAL A 17 -7.87 1.52 -3.88
C VAL A 17 -8.73 1.76 -2.63
N PHE A 18 -8.56 0.95 -1.59
CA PHE A 18 -9.26 1.06 -0.32
C PHE A 18 -9.07 2.43 0.33
N PHE A 19 -7.83 2.89 0.46
CA PHE A 19 -7.51 4.19 1.05
C PHE A 19 -8.01 5.38 0.23
N GLN A 20 -8.32 5.19 -1.06
CA GLN A 20 -8.84 6.26 -1.92
C GLN A 20 -10.36 6.46 -1.81
N VAL A 21 -11.09 5.51 -1.22
CA VAL A 21 -12.55 5.58 -1.06
C VAL A 21 -12.94 6.84 -0.27
N ALA A 22 -13.89 7.61 -0.83
CA ALA A 22 -14.27 8.91 -0.29
C ALA A 22 -14.72 8.87 1.17
N PHE A 23 -15.43 7.82 1.58
CA PHE A 23 -15.89 7.64 2.96
C PHE A 23 -14.74 7.69 3.98
N PHE A 24 -13.61 7.04 3.68
CA PHE A 24 -12.48 7.01 4.61
C PHE A 24 -11.68 8.32 4.64
N ARG A 25 -11.83 9.19 3.63
CA ARG A 25 -11.25 10.55 3.68
C ARG A 25 -11.89 11.38 4.80
N TYR A 26 -13.15 11.10 5.15
CA TYR A 26 -13.77 11.72 6.32
C TYR A 26 -13.07 11.30 7.62
N LEU A 27 -12.56 10.08 7.75
CA LEU A 27 -11.80 9.69 8.95
C LEU A 27 -10.52 10.50 9.09
N VAL A 28 -9.81 10.77 7.98
CA VAL A 28 -8.62 11.64 7.97
C VAL A 28 -8.98 13.07 8.36
N MET A 29 -10.09 13.59 7.82
CA MET A 29 -10.59 14.92 8.19
C MET A 29 -10.96 14.99 9.67
N TRP A 30 -11.69 14.00 10.19
CA TRP A 30 -12.08 13.89 11.59
C TRP A 30 -10.88 13.84 12.54
N PHE A 31 -9.79 13.14 12.17
CA PHE A 31 -8.55 13.13 12.95
C PHE A 31 -7.99 14.54 13.18
N SER A 32 -8.00 15.39 12.15
CA SER A 32 -7.47 16.76 12.21
C SER A 32 -8.41 17.74 12.89
N ILE A 33 -9.72 17.60 12.67
CA ILE A 33 -10.73 18.55 13.12
C ILE A 33 -11.04 18.41 14.61
N VAL A 34 -11.12 17.18 15.12
CA VAL A 34 -11.57 16.92 16.49
C VAL A 34 -10.73 17.60 17.56
N PRO A 35 -9.39 17.59 17.54
CA PRO A 35 -8.60 18.25 18.58
C PRO A 35 -8.89 19.75 18.67
N ILE A 36 -9.19 20.40 17.53
CA ILE A 36 -9.53 21.82 17.47
C ILE A 36 -10.85 22.08 18.19
N PHE A 37 -11.90 21.33 17.82
CA PHE A 37 -13.21 21.46 18.47
C PHE A 37 -13.20 21.04 19.93
N ALA A 38 -12.44 19.99 20.28
CA ALA A 38 -12.30 19.54 21.66
C ALA A 38 -11.67 20.63 22.52
N ASN A 39 -10.60 21.28 22.05
CA ASN A 39 -9.98 22.40 22.75
C ASN A 39 -10.92 23.60 22.89
N MET A 40 -11.73 23.91 21.87
CA MET A 40 -12.74 24.98 21.94
C MET A 40 -13.88 24.64 22.90
N ALA A 41 -14.18 23.35 23.09
CA ALA A 41 -15.27 22.89 23.94
C ALA A 41 -14.88 22.71 25.42
N LEU A 42 -13.58 22.78 25.76
CA LEU A 42 -13.10 22.62 27.15
C LEU A 42 -13.73 23.64 28.11
N ASP A 43 -14.05 24.84 27.63
CA ASP A 43 -14.60 25.93 28.42
C ASP A 43 -16.15 25.94 28.46
N ILE A 44 -16.80 25.00 27.77
CA ILE A 44 -18.27 24.94 27.70
C ILE A 44 -18.77 24.04 28.83
N PRO A 45 -19.63 24.55 29.75
CA PRO A 45 -20.19 23.72 30.81
C PRO A 45 -21.13 22.65 30.25
N ASP A 46 -21.06 21.44 30.79
CA ASP A 46 -21.89 20.30 30.37
C ASP A 46 -23.40 20.55 30.51
N LYS A 47 -23.78 21.49 31.39
CA LYS A 47 -25.17 21.86 31.66
C LYS A 47 -25.30 23.38 31.60
N VAL A 48 -26.16 23.86 30.71
CA VAL A 48 -26.54 25.27 30.66
C VAL A 48 -27.98 25.39 31.15
N THR A 49 -28.16 26.12 32.24
CA THR A 49 -29.47 26.45 32.77
C THR A 49 -29.96 27.72 32.09
N ILE A 50 -30.98 27.61 31.25
CA ILE A 50 -31.62 28.77 30.61
C ILE A 50 -32.89 29.09 31.38
N PHE A 51 -33.04 30.36 31.76
CA PHE A 51 -34.27 30.86 32.36
C PHE A 51 -35.20 31.34 31.25
N ILE A 52 -36.30 30.61 31.03
CA ILE A 52 -37.36 31.02 30.12
C ILE A 52 -38.60 31.31 30.98
N GLY A 53 -38.87 32.59 31.22
CA GLY A 53 -39.91 33.01 32.18
C GLY A 53 -39.56 32.60 33.61
N ASN A 54 -40.47 31.86 34.28
CA ASN A 54 -40.31 31.36 35.65
C ASN A 54 -39.83 29.90 35.74
N GLN A 55 -39.43 29.29 34.62
CA GLN A 55 -38.99 27.89 34.59
C GLN A 55 -37.49 27.78 34.30
N ASN A 56 -36.83 26.94 35.07
CA ASN A 56 -35.41 26.61 34.89
C ASN A 56 -35.33 25.39 33.96
N VAL A 57 -34.95 25.61 32.70
CA VAL A 57 -34.71 24.52 31.75
C VAL A 57 -33.23 24.20 31.75
N VAL A 58 -32.88 22.99 32.20
CA VAL A 58 -31.50 22.48 32.19
C VAL A 58 -31.26 21.82 30.83
N ILE A 59 -30.47 22.46 29.96
CA ILE A 59 -30.02 21.85 28.72
C ILE A 59 -28.72 21.10 29.00
N ASN A 60 -28.75 19.78 28.77
CA ASN A 60 -27.55 18.95 28.83
C ASN A 60 -26.85 19.00 27.47
N LEU A 61 -25.64 19.56 27.43
CA LEU A 61 -24.79 19.69 26.24
C LEU A 61 -23.90 18.46 26.03
N SER A 62 -23.97 17.46 26.92
CA SER A 62 -23.20 16.23 26.76
C SER A 62 -23.56 15.52 25.45
N LEU A 63 -22.57 15.24 24.61
CA LEU A 63 -22.75 14.45 23.40
C LEU A 63 -23.32 13.07 23.74
N PRO A 64 -24.21 12.51 22.90
CA PRO A 64 -24.83 11.22 23.17
C PRO A 64 -23.84 10.05 23.04
N PHE A 65 -22.64 10.29 22.52
CA PHE A 65 -21.63 9.24 22.30
C PHE A 65 -20.23 9.73 22.71
N HIS A 66 -19.34 8.77 22.94
CA HIS A 66 -17.94 9.04 23.24
C HIS A 66 -17.22 9.40 21.95
N TRP A 67 -17.09 10.69 21.66
CA TRP A 67 -16.40 11.17 20.47
C TRP A 67 -14.93 10.74 20.42
N GLN A 68 -14.33 10.42 21.57
CA GLN A 68 -12.97 9.88 21.68
C GLN A 68 -12.82 8.55 20.93
N LEU A 69 -13.87 7.72 20.86
CA LEU A 69 -13.84 6.45 20.11
C LEU A 69 -13.77 6.69 18.60
N LEU A 70 -14.53 7.66 18.09
CA LEU A 70 -14.44 8.07 16.68
C LEU A 70 -13.06 8.65 16.37
N TRP A 71 -12.53 9.49 17.26
CA TRP A 71 -11.19 10.04 17.09
C TRP A 71 -10.13 8.93 17.08
N LEU A 72 -10.17 7.98 18.02
CA LEU A 72 -9.22 6.86 18.06
C LEU A 72 -9.35 5.94 16.84
N SER A 73 -10.57 5.77 16.32
CA SER A 73 -10.81 5.08 15.04
C SER A 73 -10.10 5.80 13.89
N SER A 74 -10.25 7.13 13.81
CA SER A 74 -9.58 7.98 12.82
C SER A 74 -8.07 7.95 12.96
N VAL A 75 -7.52 8.02 14.17
CA VAL A 75 -6.07 7.89 14.44
C VAL A 75 -5.56 6.56 13.90
N SER A 76 -6.23 5.45 14.24
CA SER A 76 -5.83 4.11 13.80
C SER A 76 -5.82 3.99 12.27
N PHE A 77 -6.83 4.58 11.61
CA PHE A 77 -6.89 4.66 10.15
C PHE A 77 -5.73 5.47 9.55
N VAL A 78 -5.46 6.66 10.09
CA VAL A 78 -4.37 7.53 9.62
C VAL A 78 -3.01 6.86 9.81
N VAL A 79 -2.78 6.18 10.95
CA VAL A 79 -1.56 5.41 11.17
C VAL A 79 -1.43 4.29 10.15
N ALA A 80 -2.52 3.58 9.82
CA ALA A 80 -2.52 2.55 8.78
C ALA A 80 -2.17 3.12 7.40
N LEU A 81 -2.72 4.29 7.06
CA LEU A 81 -2.47 5.01 5.81
C LEU A 81 -1.00 5.46 5.70
N LEU A 82 -0.46 6.06 6.75
CA LEU A 82 0.94 6.47 6.81
C LEU A 82 1.86 5.25 6.69
N TRP A 83 1.54 4.16 7.38
CA TRP A 83 2.30 2.92 7.30
C TRP A 83 2.30 2.34 5.88
N TYR A 84 1.17 2.42 5.18
CA TYR A 84 1.07 2.05 3.77
C TYR A 84 2.02 2.91 2.91
N TYR A 85 2.01 4.23 3.04
CA TYR A 85 2.88 5.10 2.24
C TYR A 85 4.37 4.86 2.49
N VAL A 86 4.76 4.54 3.73
CA VAL A 86 6.16 4.28 4.08
C VAL A 86 6.63 2.91 3.61
N ARG A 87 5.75 1.89 3.61
CA ARG A 87 6.14 0.48 3.36
C ARG A 87 5.79 -0.05 1.98
N CYS A 88 4.84 0.57 1.27
CA CYS A 88 4.47 0.16 -0.08
C CYS A 88 5.62 0.47 -1.05
N PRO A 89 6.08 -0.50 -1.86
CA PRO A 89 7.10 -0.24 -2.86
C PRO A 89 6.68 0.89 -3.82
N SER A 90 7.60 1.84 -4.05
CA SER A 90 7.33 3.00 -4.92
C SER A 90 6.87 2.58 -6.32
N PHE A 91 7.33 1.43 -6.81
CA PHE A 91 6.91 0.85 -8.08
C PHE A 91 5.39 0.66 -8.15
N ILE A 92 4.79 0.01 -7.15
CA ILE A 92 3.34 -0.25 -7.09
C ILE A 92 2.56 1.05 -6.92
N THR A 93 3.09 2.00 -6.14
CA THR A 93 2.40 3.29 -5.97
C THR A 93 2.32 4.08 -7.28
N LYS A 94 3.36 3.99 -8.12
CA LYS A 94 3.50 4.76 -9.37
C LYS A 94 2.77 4.16 -10.55
N TYR A 95 2.77 2.83 -10.69
CA TYR A 95 2.21 2.13 -11.85
C TYR A 95 1.15 1.13 -11.39
N ASN A 96 -0.07 1.21 -11.90
CA ASN A 96 -1.09 0.18 -11.68
C ASN A 96 -1.09 -0.85 -12.82
N SER A 97 -0.68 -0.42 -14.01
CA SER A 97 -0.66 -1.23 -15.22
C SER A 97 0.61 -1.00 -16.03
N TYR A 98 0.90 -1.90 -16.98
CA TYR A 98 1.97 -1.68 -17.95
C TYR A 98 1.70 -0.43 -18.81
N ASN A 99 0.44 -0.11 -19.12
CA ASN A 99 0.09 1.08 -19.89
C ASN A 99 0.48 2.35 -19.14
N ASP A 100 0.31 2.40 -17.81
CA ASP A 100 0.75 3.53 -16.99
C ASP A 100 2.27 3.70 -17.03
N TYR A 101 3.01 2.58 -17.11
CA TYR A 101 4.45 2.56 -17.25
C TYR A 101 4.88 3.06 -18.64
N TYR A 102 4.25 2.52 -19.69
CA TYR A 102 4.52 2.87 -21.08
C TYR A 102 4.21 4.34 -21.38
N ALA A 103 3.10 4.87 -20.85
CA ALA A 103 2.70 6.26 -21.00
C ALA A 103 3.70 7.28 -20.41
N ARG A 104 4.58 6.85 -19.51
CA ARG A 104 5.66 7.71 -18.98
C ARG A 104 6.92 7.72 -19.84
N SER A 105 6.94 6.95 -20.93
CA SER A 105 8.04 6.89 -21.90
C SER A 105 9.40 6.66 -21.25
N HIS A 106 9.46 5.74 -20.28
CA HIS A 106 10.72 5.33 -19.68
C HIS A 106 11.64 4.69 -20.72
N ASP A 107 12.94 4.97 -20.62
CA ASP A 107 13.95 4.21 -21.36
C ASP A 107 13.84 2.72 -20.98
N PRO A 108 13.78 1.78 -21.95
CA PRO A 108 13.73 0.34 -21.69
C PRO A 108 14.77 -0.15 -20.68
N ARG A 109 15.97 0.46 -20.68
CA ARG A 109 17.08 0.15 -19.77
C ARG A 109 16.74 0.37 -18.31
N TRP A 110 15.77 1.23 -18.01
CA TRP A 110 15.31 1.49 -16.65
C TRP A 110 14.79 0.22 -15.96
N LEU A 111 14.23 -0.72 -16.71
CA LEU A 111 13.69 -1.95 -16.16
C LEU A 111 14.77 -2.88 -15.58
N ALA A 112 15.99 -2.82 -16.10
CA ALA A 112 17.16 -3.52 -15.54
C ALA A 112 17.50 -2.98 -14.14
N TRP A 113 17.48 -1.65 -13.98
CA TRP A 113 17.69 -1.00 -12.68
C TRP A 113 16.58 -1.32 -11.68
N GLU A 114 15.33 -1.31 -12.13
CA GLU A 114 14.21 -1.63 -11.23
C GLU A 114 14.22 -3.10 -10.81
N THR A 115 14.67 -3.99 -11.69
CA THR A 115 14.87 -5.41 -11.39
C THR A 115 15.97 -5.62 -10.34
N GLN A 116 17.09 -4.89 -10.43
CA GLN A 116 18.15 -4.91 -9.41
C GLN A 116 17.64 -4.41 -8.06
N ARG A 117 16.91 -3.30 -8.03
CA ARG A 117 16.32 -2.74 -6.80
C ARG A 117 15.33 -3.70 -6.16
N MET A 118 14.52 -4.37 -6.98
CA MET A 118 13.62 -5.42 -6.53
C MET A 118 14.42 -6.59 -5.95
N TRP A 119 15.48 -7.05 -6.64
CA TRP A 119 16.29 -8.20 -6.24
C TRP A 119 16.85 -8.08 -4.82
N GLY A 120 17.33 -6.89 -4.45
CA GLY A 120 17.86 -6.60 -3.10
C GLY A 120 16.79 -6.54 -2.00
N LYS A 121 15.50 -6.40 -2.35
CA LYS A 121 14.39 -6.27 -1.38
C LYS A 121 13.58 -7.54 -1.18
N ILE A 122 13.61 -8.44 -2.16
CA ILE A 122 12.78 -9.66 -2.14
C ILE A 122 13.47 -10.79 -1.37
N THR A 123 12.67 -11.69 -0.82
CA THR A 123 13.16 -12.87 -0.07
C THR A 123 13.76 -13.93 -1.00
N ARG A 124 14.62 -14.82 -0.47
CA ARG A 124 15.22 -15.92 -1.23
C ARG A 124 14.19 -16.82 -1.94
N SER A 125 13.02 -17.04 -1.33
CA SER A 125 11.93 -17.80 -1.96
C SER A 125 11.35 -17.06 -3.18
N GLN A 126 11.17 -15.74 -3.07
CA GLN A 126 10.71 -14.90 -4.19
C GLN A 126 11.74 -14.81 -5.30
N GLN A 127 13.04 -14.71 -4.96
CA GLN A 127 14.13 -14.80 -5.94
C GLN A 127 14.05 -16.11 -6.73
N GLY A 128 13.83 -17.24 -6.06
CA GLY A 128 13.67 -18.53 -6.74
C GLY A 128 12.49 -18.59 -7.69
N LYS A 129 11.34 -18.03 -7.31
CA LYS A 129 10.18 -17.91 -8.21
C LYS A 129 10.49 -17.02 -9.42
N PHE A 130 11.14 -15.87 -9.18
CA PHE A 130 11.52 -14.94 -10.24
C PHE A 130 12.46 -15.60 -11.25
N VAL A 131 13.57 -16.20 -10.79
CA VAL A 131 14.52 -16.90 -11.66
C VAL A 131 13.85 -18.01 -12.45
N LYS A 132 13.00 -18.81 -11.81
CA LYS A 132 12.25 -19.88 -12.49
C LYS A 132 11.42 -19.32 -13.66
N VAL A 133 10.59 -18.31 -13.41
CA VAL A 133 9.71 -17.76 -14.45
C VAL A 133 10.49 -17.03 -15.53
N MET A 134 11.55 -16.31 -15.17
CA MET A 134 12.40 -15.60 -16.13
C MET A 134 13.18 -16.58 -17.03
N LEU A 135 13.60 -17.74 -16.51
CA LEU A 135 14.22 -18.80 -17.31
C LEU A 135 13.21 -19.48 -18.24
N GLU A 136 12.03 -19.83 -17.74
CA GLU A 136 10.95 -20.43 -18.54
C GLU A 136 10.57 -19.53 -19.73
N LYS A 137 10.53 -18.21 -19.50
CA LYS A 137 10.26 -17.20 -20.53
C LYS A 137 11.48 -16.81 -21.36
N LYS A 138 12.66 -17.38 -21.06
CA LYS A 138 13.96 -17.07 -21.71
C LYS A 138 14.35 -15.58 -21.65
N PHE A 139 13.93 -14.89 -20.58
CA PHE A 139 14.28 -13.48 -20.34
C PHE A 139 15.64 -13.31 -19.66
N ILE A 140 16.17 -14.38 -19.07
CA ILE A 140 17.52 -14.39 -18.49
C ILE A 140 18.35 -15.53 -19.06
N LYS A 141 19.66 -15.31 -19.16
CA LYS A 141 20.64 -16.31 -19.62
C LYS A 141 21.49 -16.76 -18.42
N LYS A 142 21.73 -18.07 -18.29
CA LYS A 142 22.68 -18.58 -17.29
C LYS A 142 24.09 -18.41 -17.85
N LEU A 143 25.01 -17.92 -17.03
CA LEU A 143 26.40 -17.77 -17.43
C LEU A 143 27.22 -18.99 -17.01
N ASP A 144 28.11 -19.44 -17.90
CA ASP A 144 29.08 -20.50 -17.61
C ASP A 144 30.34 -19.97 -16.89
N ARG A 145 30.50 -18.65 -16.86
CA ARG A 145 31.60 -17.96 -16.17
C ARG A 145 31.16 -17.38 -14.83
N CYS A 146 32.09 -17.29 -13.88
CA CYS A 146 31.86 -16.50 -12.66
C CYS A 146 31.81 -15.02 -13.02
N ALA A 147 30.71 -14.35 -12.67
CA ALA A 147 30.65 -12.89 -12.71
C ALA A 147 31.57 -12.32 -11.61
N SER A 148 32.30 -11.27 -11.95
CA SER A 148 33.13 -10.51 -11.00
C SER A 148 32.26 -9.82 -9.95
N SER A 149 32.82 -9.53 -8.77
CA SER A 149 32.11 -8.83 -7.70
C SER A 149 31.49 -7.51 -8.17
N ASN A 150 32.21 -6.77 -9.00
CA ASN A 150 31.78 -5.47 -9.52
C ASN A 150 30.62 -5.58 -10.53
N GLU A 151 30.47 -6.72 -11.23
CA GLU A 151 29.34 -6.97 -12.13
C GLU A 151 28.03 -7.25 -11.37
N LEU A 152 28.11 -7.69 -10.12
CA LEU A 152 26.97 -8.15 -9.33
C LEU A 152 26.30 -7.05 -8.50
N GLU A 153 26.97 -5.91 -8.29
CA GLU A 153 26.46 -4.83 -7.44
C GLU A 153 25.51 -3.92 -8.21
N GLU A 154 25.88 -3.51 -9.42
CA GLU A 154 25.13 -2.54 -10.21
C GLU A 154 24.94 -2.99 -11.67
N PRO A 155 23.79 -2.66 -12.29
CA PRO A 155 23.58 -2.86 -13.71
C PRO A 155 24.61 -2.10 -14.55
N GLN A 156 25.23 -2.80 -15.50
CA GLN A 156 26.22 -2.24 -16.41
C GLN A 156 25.54 -1.68 -17.65
N LYS A 157 25.78 -0.40 -17.94
CA LYS A 157 25.33 0.25 -19.17
C LYS A 157 26.29 -0.09 -20.31
N LEU A 158 25.90 -1.05 -21.15
CA LEU A 158 26.57 -1.31 -22.42
C LEU A 158 26.01 -0.37 -23.50
N HIS A 159 26.66 -0.36 -24.67
CA HIS A 159 26.31 0.55 -25.77
C HIS A 159 24.84 0.42 -26.20
N GLU A 160 24.36 -0.83 -26.32
CA GLU A 160 23.02 -1.14 -26.83
C GLU A 160 22.03 -1.54 -25.72
N GLN A 161 22.52 -2.09 -24.60
CA GLN A 161 21.70 -2.63 -23.53
C GLN A 161 22.23 -2.30 -22.14
N THR A 162 21.36 -2.32 -21.13
CA THR A 162 21.77 -2.35 -19.72
C THR A 162 21.60 -3.75 -19.19
N VAL A 163 22.67 -4.28 -18.59
CA VAL A 163 22.75 -5.67 -18.14
C VAL A 163 22.87 -5.72 -16.62
N PHE A 164 22.00 -6.48 -16.00
CA PHE A 164 22.03 -6.79 -14.57
C PHE A 164 22.49 -8.24 -14.39
N TYR A 165 23.62 -8.42 -13.70
CA TYR A 165 24.11 -9.74 -13.31
C TYR A 165 23.73 -10.04 -11.86
N PHE A 166 23.30 -11.27 -11.58
CA PHE A 166 22.98 -11.67 -10.22
C PHE A 166 23.26 -13.15 -9.96
N LEU A 167 23.55 -13.47 -8.70
CA LEU A 167 23.75 -14.84 -8.23
C LEU A 167 22.48 -15.42 -7.65
N HIS A 168 22.09 -16.61 -8.10
CA HIS A 168 21.03 -17.39 -7.47
C HIS A 168 21.48 -18.83 -7.26
N LYS A 169 21.49 -19.29 -6.01
CA LYS A 169 21.95 -20.63 -5.61
C LYS A 169 23.37 -20.97 -6.14
N GLY A 170 24.26 -19.99 -6.14
CA GLY A 170 25.64 -20.15 -6.61
C GLY A 170 25.83 -20.13 -8.14
N ALA A 171 24.75 -20.05 -8.92
CA ALA A 171 24.82 -19.88 -10.36
C ALA A 171 24.67 -18.40 -10.75
N PRO A 172 25.53 -17.88 -11.65
CA PRO A 172 25.40 -16.53 -12.20
C PRO A 172 24.38 -16.49 -13.34
N TYR A 173 23.58 -15.42 -13.35
CA TYR A 173 22.58 -15.12 -14.35
C TYR A 173 22.76 -13.72 -14.90
N GLU A 174 22.38 -13.56 -16.15
CA GLU A 174 22.40 -12.31 -16.90
C GLU A 174 20.99 -11.90 -17.30
N PHE A 175 20.65 -10.64 -17.06
CA PHE A 175 19.42 -9.99 -17.49
C PHE A 175 19.73 -8.69 -18.25
N GLY A 176 19.54 -8.68 -19.57
CA GLY A 176 19.80 -7.52 -20.43
C GLY A 176 18.53 -6.87 -20.97
N VAL A 177 18.45 -5.53 -20.96
CA VAL A 177 17.34 -4.76 -21.56
C VAL A 177 17.87 -3.49 -22.26
N PRO A 178 17.42 -3.16 -23.49
CA PRO A 178 16.58 -3.97 -24.38
C PRO A 178 17.31 -5.23 -24.88
N PHE A 179 16.56 -6.20 -25.40
CA PHE A 179 17.11 -7.44 -25.94
C PHE A 179 17.58 -7.19 -27.38
N THR A 180 18.90 -7.22 -27.60
CA THR A 180 19.54 -6.84 -28.87
C THR A 180 19.23 -7.80 -30.02
N GLU A 181 18.97 -9.08 -29.73
CA GLU A 181 18.64 -10.13 -30.71
C GLU A 181 17.19 -10.08 -31.20
N LYS A 182 16.40 -9.10 -30.74
CA LYS A 182 14.94 -9.07 -30.87
C LYS A 182 14.46 -7.82 -31.57
N ASP A 183 13.41 -7.94 -32.38
CA ASP A 183 12.79 -6.77 -33.01
C ASP A 183 12.08 -5.87 -31.98
N ALA A 184 11.65 -4.69 -32.41
CA ALA A 184 11.02 -3.71 -31.53
C ALA A 184 9.71 -4.24 -30.89
N SER A 185 8.92 -5.00 -31.63
CA SER A 185 7.63 -5.54 -31.18
C SER A 185 7.80 -6.65 -30.14
N GLU A 186 8.76 -7.55 -30.37
CA GLU A 186 9.15 -8.60 -29.43
C GLU A 186 9.74 -7.98 -28.16
N ASN A 187 10.55 -6.94 -28.30
CA ASN A 187 11.11 -6.21 -27.16
C ASN A 187 10.02 -5.59 -26.27
N GLU A 188 8.96 -5.04 -26.83
CA GLU A 188 7.84 -4.51 -26.05
C GLU A 188 7.11 -5.62 -25.28
N LEU A 189 6.84 -6.76 -25.93
CA LEU A 189 6.22 -7.93 -25.29
C LEU A 189 7.08 -8.47 -24.14
N ILE A 190 8.40 -8.52 -24.33
CA ILE A 190 9.32 -8.95 -23.28
C ILE A 190 9.34 -7.94 -22.13
N GLN A 191 9.43 -6.64 -22.42
CA GLN A 191 9.37 -5.59 -21.40
C GLN A 191 8.09 -5.67 -20.57
N ARG A 192 6.94 -5.89 -21.22
CA ARG A 192 5.66 -6.12 -20.55
C ARG A 192 5.72 -7.36 -19.66
N GLY A 193 6.28 -8.46 -20.15
CA GLY A 193 6.47 -9.70 -19.40
C GLY A 193 7.32 -9.50 -18.14
N VAL A 194 8.46 -8.84 -18.27
CA VAL A 194 9.35 -8.51 -17.16
C VAL A 194 8.68 -7.55 -16.18
N PHE A 195 8.01 -6.51 -16.68
CA PHE A 195 7.27 -5.56 -15.84
C PHE A 195 6.31 -6.27 -14.90
N TYR A 196 5.49 -7.20 -15.41
CA TYR A 196 4.55 -7.93 -14.57
C TYR A 196 5.22 -8.89 -13.59
N GLU A 197 6.38 -9.46 -13.93
CA GLU A 197 7.13 -10.26 -12.96
C GLU A 197 7.70 -9.40 -11.83
N VAL A 198 8.31 -8.26 -12.16
CA VAL A 198 8.81 -7.30 -11.17
C VAL A 198 7.67 -6.81 -10.28
N PHE A 199 6.55 -6.44 -10.89
CA PHE A 199 5.34 -6.03 -10.21
C PHE A 199 4.84 -7.10 -9.25
N ALA A 200 4.71 -8.35 -9.71
CA ALA A 200 4.24 -9.46 -8.89
C ALA A 200 5.15 -9.72 -7.68
N ARG A 201 6.48 -9.62 -7.83
CA ARG A 201 7.41 -9.80 -6.69
C ARG A 201 7.30 -8.66 -5.69
N TYR A 202 7.14 -7.42 -6.13
CA TYR A 202 6.86 -6.31 -5.24
C TYR A 202 5.53 -6.47 -4.53
N THR A 203 4.49 -6.94 -5.22
CA THR A 203 3.18 -7.20 -4.62
C THR A 203 3.25 -8.25 -3.51
N GLU A 204 4.04 -9.31 -3.70
CA GLU A 204 4.25 -10.34 -2.67
C GLU A 204 5.11 -9.84 -1.47
N SER A 205 5.82 -8.72 -1.61
CA SER A 205 6.75 -8.23 -0.58
C SER A 205 6.07 -7.77 0.72
N ASN A 206 6.87 -7.72 1.80
CA ASN A 206 6.51 -7.06 3.06
C ASN A 206 5.18 -7.52 3.71
N ILE A 207 4.93 -8.84 3.74
CA ILE A 207 3.70 -9.42 4.32
C ILE A 207 3.42 -8.98 5.76
N LYS A 208 4.46 -8.83 6.59
CA LYS A 208 4.34 -8.33 7.97
C LYS A 208 3.76 -6.91 8.03
N SER A 209 4.20 -6.04 7.11
CA SER A 209 3.69 -4.66 7.04
C SER A 209 2.22 -4.63 6.62
N ARG A 210 1.83 -5.50 5.67
CA ARG A 210 0.42 -5.65 5.25
C ARG A 210 -0.47 -6.12 6.41
N TRP A 211 0.01 -7.09 7.18
CA TRP A 211 -0.72 -7.57 8.35
C TRP A 211 -0.89 -6.48 9.43
N CYS A 212 0.15 -5.67 9.66
CA CYS A 212 0.06 -4.52 10.56
C CYS A 212 -1.00 -3.51 10.11
N ILE A 213 -1.04 -3.16 8.81
CA ILE A 213 -2.07 -2.30 8.23
C ILE A 213 -3.46 -2.91 8.45
N PHE A 214 -3.62 -4.19 8.17
CA PHE A 214 -4.89 -4.89 8.34
C PHE A 214 -5.40 -4.85 9.79
N VAL A 215 -4.52 -5.10 10.77
CA VAL A 215 -4.89 -5.02 12.19
C VAL A 215 -5.32 -3.60 12.58
N LEU A 216 -4.59 -2.58 12.13
CA LEU A 216 -4.96 -1.18 12.39
C LEU A 216 -6.33 -0.82 11.77
N LEU A 217 -6.62 -1.32 10.57
CA LEU A 217 -7.92 -1.13 9.92
C LEU A 217 -9.05 -1.87 10.65
N LEU A 218 -8.81 -3.06 11.18
CA LEU A 218 -9.80 -3.77 12.00
C LEU A 218 -10.08 -3.04 13.32
N ILE A 219 -9.05 -2.51 13.99
CA ILE A 219 -9.20 -1.69 15.18
C ILE A 219 -10.03 -0.44 14.85
N SER A 220 -9.68 0.26 13.76
CA SER A 220 -10.42 1.42 13.28
C SER A 220 -11.90 1.10 13.05
N LEU A 221 -12.19 0.00 12.34
CA LEU A 221 -13.55 -0.44 12.06
C LEU A 221 -14.33 -0.79 13.34
N ALA A 222 -13.73 -1.54 14.25
CA ALA A 222 -14.37 -1.92 15.50
C ALA A 222 -14.74 -0.69 16.34
N LEU A 223 -13.82 0.26 16.49
CA LEU A 223 -14.05 1.51 17.21
C LEU A 223 -15.14 2.37 16.56
N PHE A 224 -15.14 2.45 15.22
CA PHE A 224 -16.16 3.17 14.47
C PHE A 224 -17.55 2.56 14.67
N LEU A 225 -17.67 1.23 14.57
CA LEU A 225 -18.93 0.52 14.76
C LEU A 225 -19.45 0.66 16.20
N LEU A 226 -18.56 0.60 17.20
CA LEU A 226 -18.94 0.82 18.60
C LEU A 226 -19.51 2.23 18.79
N ALA A 227 -18.88 3.26 18.24
CA ALA A 227 -19.39 4.63 18.31
C ALA A 227 -20.74 4.78 17.59
N LEU A 228 -20.90 4.13 16.43
CA LEU A 228 -22.15 4.15 15.66
C LEU A 228 -23.29 3.46 16.42
N VAL A 229 -23.04 2.32 17.06
CA VAL A 229 -24.02 1.64 17.92
C VAL A 229 -24.42 2.49 19.11
N GLN A 230 -23.46 3.16 19.79
CA GLN A 230 -23.76 4.10 20.86
C GLN A 230 -24.70 5.22 20.39
N HIS A 231 -24.41 5.78 19.21
CA HIS A 231 -25.23 6.83 18.60
C HIS A 231 -26.65 6.34 18.29
N LEU A 232 -26.80 5.14 17.72
CA LEU A 232 -28.11 4.56 17.41
C LEU A 232 -28.94 4.25 18.66
N ILE A 233 -28.34 3.65 19.70
CA ILE A 233 -29.03 3.34 20.96
C ILE A 233 -29.55 4.62 21.61
N LYS A 234 -28.73 5.67 21.64
CA LYS A 234 -29.10 6.96 22.24
C LYS A 234 -30.17 7.65 21.41
N GLY A 235 -30.05 7.67 20.08
CA GLY A 235 -31.10 8.18 19.19
C GLY A 235 -32.43 7.45 19.37
N ALA A 236 -32.41 6.11 19.49
CA ALA A 236 -33.61 5.32 19.74
C ALA A 236 -34.24 5.64 21.10
N SER A 237 -33.42 5.86 22.14
CA SER A 237 -33.94 6.25 23.47
C SER A 237 -34.65 7.60 23.49
N TYR A 238 -34.33 8.51 22.56
CA TYR A 238 -35.05 9.77 22.38
C TYR A 238 -36.40 9.63 21.65
N LEU A 239 -36.58 8.57 20.85
CA LEU A 239 -37.84 8.32 20.15
C LEU A 239 -38.83 7.53 21.02
N LEU A 240 -38.33 6.83 22.04
CA LEU A 240 -39.11 5.97 22.93
C LEU A 240 -39.50 6.65 24.25
N ASN A 241 -38.90 7.80 24.58
CA ASN A 241 -39.25 8.65 25.72
C ASN A 241 -39.95 9.92 25.22
#